data_AF-A0A2D5UIN3-F1
#
_entry.id   AF-A0A2D5UIN3-F1
#
_cell.length_a   1.000
_cell.length_b   1.000
_cell.length_c   1.000
_cell.angle_alpha   90.00
_cell.angle_beta   90.00
_cell.angle_gamma   90.00
#
_symmetry.space_group_name_H-M   'P 1'
#
loop_
_entity.id
_entity.type
_entity.pdbx_description
1 polymer ?
#
loop_
_entity_poly.entity_id
_entity_poly.type
_entity_poly.pdbx_seq_one_letter_code
_entity_poly.pdbx_strand_id
1 'polypeptide(L)'
;MKIIKLLIVTFGFLVFAGACNSDSKADTWNDEQKAKWTKSCMEFMETNGVEKRNAVDFCDCMLKKTSEKYTPEEAAKITEEEERKLWDSCDYDW
;
A
#
# COMPACT_ATOMS: atom_id res chain seq x y z
N MET A 1 25.91 49.66 -28.33
CA MET A 1 25.03 48.87 -27.45
C MET A 1 24.98 47.45 -27.97
N LYS A 2 25.30 46.51 -27.07
CA LYS A 2 25.09 45.05 -27.09
C LYS A 2 25.81 44.24 -28.16
N ILE A 3 26.65 43.37 -27.61
CA ILE A 3 27.68 42.54 -28.21
C ILE A 3 27.26 41.08 -27.97
N ILE A 4 27.74 40.20 -28.85
CA ILE A 4 28.00 38.77 -28.67
C ILE A 4 26.85 37.80 -28.99
N LYS A 5 27.19 36.92 -29.93
CA LYS A 5 26.48 35.77 -30.45
C LYS A 5 26.61 34.54 -29.52
N LEU A 6 25.65 33.64 -29.73
CA LEU A 6 25.75 32.17 -29.65
C LEU A 6 25.66 31.46 -28.28
N LEU A 7 24.77 30.46 -28.29
CA LEU A 7 24.78 29.16 -27.60
C LEU A 7 24.66 29.17 -26.07
N ILE A 8 23.59 28.54 -25.58
CA ILE A 8 23.56 27.50 -24.52
C ILE A 8 22.12 26.96 -24.58
N VAL A 9 21.89 25.89 -25.37
CA VAL A 9 21.56 24.57 -24.80
C VAL A 9 20.44 24.71 -23.77
N THR A 10 19.18 24.67 -24.21
CA THR A 10 18.07 24.30 -23.35
C THR A 10 18.27 22.84 -22.96
N PHE A 11 19.01 22.72 -21.88
CA PHE A 11 19.46 21.55 -21.17
C PHE A 11 18.23 20.78 -20.67
N GLY A 12 18.11 19.54 -21.15
CA GLY A 12 17.43 18.43 -20.48
C GLY A 12 16.14 18.72 -19.73
N PHE A 13 15.00 18.59 -20.42
CA PHE A 13 13.84 17.97 -19.79
C PHE A 13 13.99 16.45 -19.93
N LEU A 14 15.00 15.91 -19.24
CA LEU A 14 15.17 14.50 -18.98
C LEU A 14 15.30 14.35 -17.47
N VAL A 15 14.74 13.25 -16.97
CA VAL A 15 14.76 12.78 -15.57
C VAL A 15 13.76 13.54 -14.67
N PHE A 16 12.70 12.96 -14.10
CA PHE A 16 12.50 11.59 -13.61
C PHE A 16 11.08 11.09 -13.99
N ALA A 17 10.97 10.23 -15.00
CA ALA A 17 10.03 9.13 -14.86
C ALA A 17 10.71 8.14 -13.90
N GLY A 18 10.62 8.43 -12.60
CA GLY A 18 10.91 7.42 -11.60
C GLY A 18 9.92 6.30 -11.87
N ALA A 19 10.37 5.25 -12.55
CA ALA A 19 9.66 3.99 -12.51
C ALA A 19 9.62 3.63 -11.02
N CYS A 20 8.46 3.79 -10.39
CA CYS A 20 8.22 3.18 -9.09
C CYS A 20 8.25 1.67 -9.34
N ASN A 21 9.45 1.08 -9.40
CA ASN A 21 9.63 -0.32 -9.04
C ASN A 21 9.38 -0.38 -7.53
N SER A 22 8.11 -0.28 -7.15
CA SER A 22 7.68 -0.73 -5.84
C SER A 22 7.82 -2.23 -5.91
N ASP A 23 8.90 -2.77 -5.32
CA ASP A 23 9.07 -4.21 -5.10
C ASP A 23 7.93 -4.66 -4.16
N SER A 24 6.77 -4.93 -4.76
CA SER A 24 5.60 -5.40 -4.05
C SER A 24 5.88 -6.79 -3.52
N LYS A 25 5.56 -7.01 -2.25
CA LYS A 25 5.70 -8.34 -1.62
C LYS A 25 4.46 -9.22 -1.83
N ALA A 26 3.48 -8.76 -2.61
CA ALA A 26 2.18 -9.43 -2.72
C ALA A 26 2.29 -10.87 -3.27
N ASP A 27 3.28 -11.12 -4.13
CA ASP A 27 3.54 -12.45 -4.71
C ASP A 27 4.16 -13.43 -3.71
N THR A 28 4.62 -12.95 -2.54
CA THR A 28 5.11 -13.81 -1.44
C THR A 28 3.97 -14.43 -0.62
N TRP A 29 2.72 -14.00 -0.86
CA TRP A 29 1.53 -14.51 -0.20
C TRP A 29 0.83 -15.53 -1.08
N ASN A 30 0.65 -16.74 -0.56
CA ASN A 30 -0.21 -17.73 -1.19
C ASN A 30 -1.69 -17.52 -0.83
N ASP A 31 -2.57 -18.19 -1.56
CA ASP A 31 -4.02 -18.01 -1.42
C ASP A 31 -4.55 -18.46 -0.05
N GLU A 32 -3.94 -19.50 0.55
CA GLU A 32 -4.31 -19.97 1.88
C GLU A 32 -3.97 -18.92 2.96
N GLN A 33 -2.80 -18.29 2.87
CA GLN A 33 -2.37 -17.22 3.77
C GLN A 33 -3.27 -16.00 3.64
N LYS A 34 -3.59 -15.59 2.40
CA LYS A 34 -4.54 -14.50 2.12
C LYS A 34 -5.91 -14.79 2.75
N ALA A 35 -6.47 -15.98 2.48
CA ALA A 35 -7.76 -16.38 3.00
C ALA A 35 -7.79 -16.41 4.54
N LYS A 36 -6.74 -16.95 5.18
CA LYS A 36 -6.62 -16.99 6.64
C LYS A 36 -6.54 -15.58 7.24
N TRP A 37 -5.76 -14.70 6.63
CA TRP A 37 -5.63 -13.31 7.06
C TRP A 37 -6.97 -12.58 6.95
N THR A 38 -7.61 -12.62 5.78
CA THR A 38 -8.91 -11.97 5.54
C THR A 38 -9.98 -12.50 6.49
N LYS A 39 -10.03 -13.83 6.71
CA LYS A 39 -10.96 -14.41 7.68
C LYS A 39 -10.75 -13.86 9.09
N SER A 40 -9.51 -13.76 9.54
CA SER A 40 -9.18 -13.25 10.89
C SER A 40 -9.57 -11.77 11.02
N CYS A 41 -9.32 -10.97 9.97
CA CYS A 41 -9.74 -9.56 9.92
C CYS A 41 -11.28 -9.44 9.96
N MET A 42 -11.99 -10.23 9.16
CA MET A 42 -13.45 -10.24 9.13
C MET A 42 -14.04 -10.60 10.49
N GLU A 43 -13.53 -11.65 11.14
CA GLU A 43 -13.96 -12.07 12.48
C GLU A 43 -13.74 -10.95 13.52
N PHE A 44 -12.61 -10.24 13.44
CA PHE A 44 -12.35 -9.09 14.29
C PHE A 44 -13.36 -7.95 14.04
N MET A 45 -13.59 -7.58 12.79
CA MET A 45 -14.50 -6.48 12.43
C MET A 45 -15.96 -6.79 12.82
N GLU A 46 -16.45 -7.99 12.50
CA GLU A 46 -17.79 -8.43 12.86
C GLU A 46 -17.98 -8.51 14.38
N THR A 47 -16.96 -8.96 15.14
CA THR A 47 -16.99 -8.97 16.61
C THR A 47 -17.09 -7.56 17.20
N ASN A 48 -16.54 -6.56 16.50
CA ASN A 48 -16.63 -5.14 16.87
C ASN A 48 -17.90 -4.45 16.32
N GLY A 49 -18.85 -5.23 15.76
CA GLY A 49 -20.16 -4.72 15.32
C GLY A 49 -20.14 -4.05 13.94
N VAL A 50 -19.06 -4.20 13.18
CA VAL A 50 -19.00 -3.68 11.80
C VAL A 50 -19.86 -4.55 10.89
N GLU A 51 -20.71 -3.92 10.07
CA GLU A 51 -21.51 -4.65 9.10
C GLU A 51 -20.62 -5.44 8.14
N LYS A 52 -21.05 -6.67 7.81
CA LYS A 52 -20.29 -7.60 6.96
C LYS A 52 -19.75 -6.97 5.68
N ARG A 53 -20.54 -6.14 4.99
CA ARG A 53 -20.10 -5.48 3.76
C ARG A 53 -18.92 -4.54 4.02
N ASN A 54 -19.04 -3.68 5.02
CA ASN A 54 -17.98 -2.74 5.39
C ASN A 54 -16.74 -3.47 5.90
N ALA A 55 -16.93 -4.57 6.63
CA ALA A 55 -15.83 -5.45 7.04
C ALA A 55 -15.09 -6.05 5.85
N VAL A 56 -15.81 -6.53 4.81
CA VAL A 56 -15.19 -7.06 3.58
C VAL A 56 -14.37 -5.98 2.89
N ASP A 57 -14.97 -4.82 2.63
CA ASP A 57 -14.31 -3.72 1.93
C ASP A 57 -13.03 -3.25 2.67
N PHE A 58 -13.10 -3.18 4.00
CA PHE A 58 -11.96 -2.85 4.85
C PHE A 58 -10.87 -3.93 4.83
N CYS A 59 -11.24 -5.19 5.05
CA CYS A 59 -10.29 -6.29 5.13
C CYS A 59 -9.60 -6.57 3.79
N ASP A 60 -10.29 -6.41 2.67
CA ASP A 60 -9.68 -6.52 1.34
C ASP A 60 -8.67 -5.40 1.10
N CYS A 61 -8.98 -4.16 1.52
CA CYS A 61 -8.02 -3.06 1.47
C CYS A 61 -6.79 -3.35 2.32
N MET A 62 -7.00 -3.76 3.56
CA MET A 62 -5.91 -4.04 4.50
C MET A 62 -5.02 -5.18 4.03
N LEU A 63 -5.60 -6.26 3.48
CA LEU A 63 -4.81 -7.35 2.90
C LEU A 63 -3.96 -6.84 1.73
N LYS A 64 -4.54 -6.04 0.83
CA LYS A 64 -3.81 -5.47 -0.32
C LYS A 64 -2.62 -4.63 0.15
N LYS A 65 -2.83 -3.69 1.07
CA LYS A 65 -1.78 -2.80 1.56
C LYS A 65 -0.71 -3.53 2.37
N THR A 66 -1.11 -4.49 3.19
CA THR A 66 -0.20 -5.31 3.97
C THR A 66 0.66 -6.16 3.05
N SER A 67 0.05 -6.89 2.11
CA SER A 67 0.77 -7.79 1.20
C SER A 67 1.66 -7.04 0.21
N GLU A 68 1.32 -5.81 -0.19
CA GLU A 68 2.20 -4.97 -1.01
C GLU A 68 3.51 -4.62 -0.28
N LYS A 69 3.48 -4.43 1.05
CA LYS A 69 4.62 -3.93 1.83
C LYS A 69 5.39 -5.01 2.61
N TYR A 70 4.71 -6.07 3.04
CA TYR A 70 5.22 -7.05 3.98
C TYR A 70 5.03 -8.47 3.44
N THR A 71 6.02 -9.34 3.66
CA THR A 71 5.82 -10.79 3.52
C THR A 71 4.89 -11.29 4.64
N PRO A 72 4.32 -12.50 4.54
CA PRO A 72 3.51 -13.07 5.62
C PRO A 72 4.24 -13.11 6.98
N GLU A 73 5.54 -13.40 6.98
CA GLU A 73 6.37 -13.48 8.18
C GLU A 73 6.68 -12.11 8.79
N GLU A 74 6.83 -11.09 7.94
CA GLU A 74 7.01 -9.71 8.37
C GLU A 74 5.71 -9.12 8.90
N ALA A 75 4.59 -9.36 8.21
CA ALA A 75 3.25 -8.90 8.59
C ALA A 75 2.84 -9.40 9.99
N ALA A 76 3.26 -10.61 10.37
CA ALA A 76 3.02 -11.16 11.70
C ALA A 76 3.82 -10.46 12.83
N LYS A 77 4.75 -9.56 12.48
CA LYS A 77 5.67 -8.89 13.40
C LYS A 77 5.60 -7.36 13.34
N ILE A 78 4.70 -6.80 12.52
CA ILE A 78 4.55 -5.34 12.43
C ILE A 78 4.09 -4.78 13.77
N THR A 79 4.50 -3.55 14.04
CA THR A 79 4.06 -2.83 15.23
C THR A 79 2.63 -2.31 15.07
N GLU A 80 1.95 -2.05 16.19
CA GLU A 80 0.62 -1.42 16.18
C GLU A 80 0.62 -0.07 15.45
N GLU A 81 1.74 0.67 15.48
CA GLU A 81 1.85 1.95 14.77
C GLU A 81 1.91 1.75 13.25
N GLU A 82 2.68 0.77 12.79
CA GLU A 82 2.74 0.42 11.36
C GLU A 82 1.40 -0.10 10.86
N GLU A 83 0.74 -0.95 11.66
CA GLU A 83 -0.59 -1.43 11.38
C GLU A 83 -1.59 -0.27 11.29
N ARG A 84 -1.59 0.66 12.26
CA ARG A 84 -2.45 1.85 12.23
C ARG A 84 -2.26 2.69 10.96
N LYS A 85 -1.02 2.85 10.49
CA LYS A 85 -0.76 3.56 9.23
C LYS A 85 -1.37 2.87 8.01
N LEU A 86 -1.50 1.54 8.03
CA LEU A 86 -2.24 0.81 7.00
C LEU A 86 -3.74 1.02 7.15
N TRP A 87 -4.25 0.97 8.39
CA TRP A 87 -5.65 1.22 8.72
C TRP A 87 -6.10 2.61 8.26
N ASP A 88 -5.35 3.67 8.57
CA ASP A 88 -5.66 5.05 8.16
C ASP A 88 -5.73 5.19 6.63
N SER A 89 -5.11 4.29 5.87
CA SER A 89 -5.17 4.27 4.40
C SER A 89 -6.33 3.44 3.83
N CYS A 90 -7.03 2.71 4.68
CA CYS A 90 -8.17 1.85 4.38
C CYS A 90 -9.45 2.29 5.10
N ASP A 91 -9.38 3.30 5.96
CA ASP A 91 -10.54 3.92 6.58
C ASP A 91 -11.30 4.69 5.49
N TYR A 92 -12.37 4.05 5.01
CA TYR A 92 -13.33 4.71 4.16
C TYR A 92 -14.18 5.60 5.06
N ASP A 93 -14.31 6.90 4.76
CA ASP A 93 -15.32 7.75 5.39
C ASP A 93 -16.71 7.06 5.21
N TRP A 94 -17.25 6.47 6.27
CA TRP A 94 -18.57 5.84 6.33
C TRP A 94 -19.57 6.70 7.10
#